data_AF-A0A7W8B3D1-F1
#
_entry.id   AF-A0A7W8B3D1-F1
#
_cell.length_a   1.000
_cell.length_b   1.000
_cell.length_c   1.000
_cell.angle_alpha   90.00
_cell.angle_beta   90.00
_cell.angle_gamma   90.00
#
_symmetry.space_group_name_H-M   'P 1'
#
loop_
_entity.id
_entity.type
_entity.pdbx_description
1 polymer ?
#
loop_
_entity_poly.entity_id
_entity_poly.type
_entity_poly.pdbx_seq_one_letter_code
_entity_poly.pdbx_strand_id
1 'polypeptide(L)'
;MDEHEVNRVRAKLALYVANVFASVPRRDQRAKGDCYLRGLMLDGRRKSIQAIAWRLQDGNEQNLQQFVNQSTWDPVPVQRRICERMLPLIDPAV
;
A
#
# COMPACT_ATOMS: atom_id res chain seq x y z
N MET A 1 7.73 -19.08 9.95
CA MET A 1 6.48 -18.36 10.12
C MET A 1 5.36 -19.38 9.98
N ASP A 2 4.57 -19.58 11.02
CA ASP A 2 3.39 -20.43 10.91
C ASP A 2 2.24 -19.70 10.17
N GLU A 3 1.18 -20.42 9.85
CA GLU A 3 0.04 -19.85 9.10
C GLU A 3 -0.67 -18.72 9.86
N HIS A 4 -0.74 -18.81 11.19
CA HIS A 4 -1.38 -17.80 12.02
C HIS A 4 -0.59 -16.49 12.04
N GLU A 5 0.72 -16.58 12.10
CA GLU A 5 1.63 -15.45 12.05
C GLU A 5 1.57 -14.74 10.69
N VAL A 6 1.56 -15.50 9.59
CA VAL A 6 1.34 -14.96 8.23
C VAL A 6 0.00 -14.22 8.14
N ASN A 7 -1.08 -14.82 8.64
CA ASN A 7 -2.41 -14.20 8.63
C ASN A 7 -2.46 -12.92 9.49
N ARG A 8 -1.76 -12.91 10.62
CA ARG A 8 -1.65 -11.72 11.48
C ARG A 8 -0.91 -10.58 10.78
N VAL A 9 0.17 -10.87 10.08
CA VAL A 9 0.92 -9.87 9.30
C VAL A 9 0.05 -9.32 8.16
N ARG A 10 -0.67 -10.18 7.43
CA ARG A 10 -1.62 -9.76 6.39
C ARG A 10 -2.71 -8.84 6.94
N ALA A 11 -3.30 -9.18 8.09
CA ALA A 11 -4.31 -8.34 8.74
C ALA A 11 -3.73 -6.98 9.19
N LYS A 12 -2.53 -6.95 9.77
CA LYS A 12 -1.84 -5.70 10.13
C LYS A 12 -1.58 -4.81 8.91
N LEU A 13 -1.14 -5.41 7.79
CA LEU A 13 -0.92 -4.69 6.54
C LEU A 13 -2.24 -4.10 6.00
N ALA A 14 -3.32 -4.89 5.98
CA ALA A 14 -4.63 -4.43 5.52
C ALA A 14 -5.15 -3.26 6.37
N LEU A 15 -5.01 -3.32 7.70
CA LEU A 15 -5.38 -2.22 8.60
C LEU A 15 -4.54 -0.97 8.36
N TYR A 16 -3.23 -1.13 8.13
CA TYR A 16 -2.34 -0.02 7.81
C TYR A 16 -2.76 0.67 6.50
N VAL A 17 -2.98 -0.11 5.44
CA VAL A 17 -3.44 0.39 4.13
C VAL A 17 -4.77 1.12 4.26
N ALA A 18 -5.75 0.50 4.92
CA ALA A 18 -7.08 1.10 5.11
C ALA A 18 -6.98 2.45 5.84
N ASN A 19 -6.08 2.56 6.82
CA ASN A 19 -5.87 3.79 7.55
C ASN A 19 -5.16 4.87 6.73
N VAL A 20 -4.10 4.52 6.00
CA VAL A 20 -3.29 5.45 5.19
C VAL A 20 -4.05 5.96 3.98
N PHE A 21 -4.86 5.12 3.34
CA PHE A 21 -5.68 5.50 2.18
C PHE A 21 -7.11 5.94 2.54
N ALA A 22 -7.43 6.15 3.83
CA ALA A 22 -8.77 6.54 4.27
C ALA A 22 -9.27 7.84 3.61
N SER A 23 -8.35 8.77 3.31
CA SER A 23 -8.64 10.05 2.65
C SER A 23 -8.86 9.93 1.13
N VAL A 24 -8.51 8.81 0.51
CA VAL A 24 -8.73 8.60 -0.92
C VAL A 24 -10.22 8.34 -1.14
N PRO A 25 -10.96 9.19 -1.88
CA PRO A 25 -12.42 9.16 -1.88
C PRO A 25 -12.99 7.91 -2.56
N ARG A 26 -12.36 7.46 -3.65
CA ARG A 26 -12.88 6.36 -4.45
C ARG A 26 -12.45 4.99 -3.92
N ARG A 27 -13.42 4.09 -3.73
CA ARG A 27 -13.18 2.72 -3.26
C ARG A 27 -12.25 1.93 -4.18
N ASP A 28 -12.38 2.09 -5.50
CA ASP A 28 -11.54 1.37 -6.46
C ASP A 28 -10.08 1.83 -6.41
N GLN A 29 -9.82 3.12 -6.17
CA GLN A 29 -8.47 3.64 -5.94
C GLN A 29 -7.85 3.07 -4.67
N ARG A 30 -8.61 3.00 -3.56
CA ARG A 30 -8.14 2.38 -2.32
C ARG A 30 -7.77 0.90 -2.52
N ALA A 31 -8.60 0.14 -3.25
CA ALA A 31 -8.32 -1.26 -3.56
C ALA A 31 -7.05 -1.43 -4.43
N LYS A 32 -6.84 -0.55 -5.41
CA LYS A 32 -5.61 -0.55 -6.24
C LYS A 32 -4.37 -0.18 -5.41
N GLY A 33 -4.51 0.76 -4.46
CA GLY A 33 -3.45 1.11 -3.51
C GLY A 33 -3.05 -0.05 -2.60
N ASP A 34 -4.02 -0.80 -2.09
CA ASP A 34 -3.79 -2.05 -1.35
C ASP A 34 -3.00 -3.08 -2.18
N CYS A 35 -3.48 -3.34 -3.41
CA CYS A 35 -2.82 -4.26 -4.34
C CYS A 35 -1.38 -3.84 -4.63
N TYR A 36 -1.15 -2.55 -4.90
CA TYR A 36 0.21 -2.05 -5.19
C TYR A 36 1.15 -2.23 -3.99
N LEU A 37 0.69 -1.89 -2.77
CA LEU A 37 1.51 -2.01 -1.56
C LEU A 37 1.83 -3.47 -1.23
N ARG A 38 0.84 -4.38 -1.35
CA ARG A 38 1.07 -5.82 -1.18
C ARG A 38 2.14 -6.34 -2.13
N GLY A 39 2.07 -5.96 -3.40
CA GLY A 39 3.05 -6.42 -4.39
C GLY A 39 4.45 -5.83 -4.15
N LEU A 40 4.56 -4.63 -3.56
CA LEU A 40 5.85 -4.04 -3.15
C LEU A 40 6.51 -4.78 -1.99
N MET A 41 5.72 -5.41 -1.12
CA MET A 41 6.21 -6.17 0.04
C MET A 41 6.62 -7.60 -0.32
N LEU A 42 6.22 -8.10 -1.49
CA LEU A 42 6.64 -9.42 -1.98
C LEU A 42 8.05 -9.35 -2.58
N ASP A 43 8.77 -10.47 -2.48
CA ASP A 43 10.13 -10.58 -2.99
C ASP A 43 10.21 -10.28 -4.49
N GLY A 44 11.31 -9.61 -4.88
CA GLY A 44 11.66 -9.40 -6.28
C GLY A 44 12.46 -8.13 -6.51
N ARG A 45 13.48 -8.22 -7.38
CA ARG A 45 14.44 -7.12 -7.62
C ARG A 45 13.83 -5.88 -8.28
N ARG A 46 12.84 -6.05 -9.16
CA ARG A 46 12.25 -4.96 -9.95
C ARG A 46 10.99 -4.42 -9.28
N LYS A 47 10.93 -3.10 -9.05
CA LYS A 47 9.75 -2.39 -8.52
C LYS A 47 8.88 -1.74 -9.61
N SER A 48 8.98 -2.21 -10.86
CA SER A 48 8.13 -1.72 -11.94
C SER A 48 6.68 -2.17 -11.77
N ILE A 49 5.71 -1.40 -12.27
CA ILE A 49 4.27 -1.72 -12.19
C ILE A 49 3.97 -3.12 -12.73
N GLN A 50 4.55 -3.47 -13.88
CA GLN A 50 4.44 -4.81 -14.45
C GLN A 50 4.91 -5.91 -13.48
N ALA A 51 6.12 -5.76 -12.92
CA ALA A 51 6.66 -6.74 -11.99
C ALA A 51 5.79 -6.87 -10.72
N ILE A 52 5.20 -5.77 -10.25
CA ILE A 52 4.30 -5.75 -9.09
C ILE A 52 2.97 -6.45 -9.39
N ALA A 53 2.37 -6.18 -10.55
CA ALA A 53 1.14 -6.83 -10.99
C ALA A 53 1.28 -8.35 -11.06
N TRP A 54 2.41 -8.84 -11.58
CA TRP A 54 2.66 -10.27 -11.76
C TRP A 54 2.89 -11.04 -10.45
N ARG A 55 3.15 -10.35 -9.33
CA ARG A 55 3.35 -11.00 -8.02
C ARG A 55 2.05 -11.39 -7.34
N LEU A 56 0.91 -10.86 -7.81
CA LEU A 56 -0.39 -10.99 -7.14
C LEU A 56 -1.42 -11.61 -8.06
N GLN A 57 -2.26 -12.49 -7.51
CA GLN A 57 -3.37 -13.10 -8.26
C GLN A 57 -4.40 -12.06 -8.73
N ASP A 58 -4.60 -11.02 -7.93
CA ASP A 58 -5.49 -9.88 -8.23
C ASP A 58 -4.76 -8.71 -8.89
N GLY A 59 -3.48 -8.87 -9.26
CA GLY A 59 -2.68 -7.84 -9.90
C GLY A 59 -3.09 -7.62 -11.36
N ASN A 60 -3.39 -6.36 -11.70
CA ASN A 60 -3.68 -5.95 -13.08
C ASN A 60 -2.78 -4.76 -13.46
N GLU A 61 -1.87 -4.99 -14.40
CA GLU A 61 -0.84 -4.02 -14.80
C GLU A 61 -1.44 -2.68 -15.23
N GLN A 62 -2.47 -2.70 -16.09
CA GLN A 62 -3.11 -1.48 -16.58
C GLN A 62 -3.80 -0.69 -15.46
N ASN A 63 -4.52 -1.39 -14.57
CA ASN A 63 -5.18 -0.77 -13.42
C ASN A 63 -4.19 -0.15 -12.44
N LEU A 64 -3.07 -0.84 -12.19
CA LEU A 64 -1.99 -0.32 -11.33
C LEU A 64 -1.28 0.86 -12.00
N GLN A 65 -1.09 0.84 -13.31
CA GLN A 65 -0.49 1.95 -14.05
C GLN A 65 -1.38 3.19 -14.00
N GLN A 66 -2.68 3.04 -14.23
CA GLN A 66 -3.65 4.13 -14.07
C GLN A 66 -3.70 4.63 -12.62
N PHE A 67 -3.59 3.71 -11.65
CA PHE A 67 -3.56 4.09 -10.24
C PHE A 67 -2.35 4.97 -9.91
N VAL A 68 -1.15 4.53 -10.26
CA VAL A 68 0.11 5.19 -9.89
C VAL A 68 0.34 6.48 -10.69
N ASN A 69 0.01 6.50 -11.98
CA ASN A 69 0.41 7.60 -12.87
C ASN A 69 -0.71 8.61 -13.17
N GLN A 70 -1.98 8.20 -13.10
CA GLN A 70 -3.10 8.97 -13.67
C GLN A 70 -4.25 9.19 -12.68
N SER A 71 -4.15 8.67 -11.46
CA SER A 71 -5.23 8.85 -10.50
C SER A 71 -5.30 10.26 -9.97
N THR A 72 -6.53 10.75 -9.85
CA THR A 72 -6.84 12.13 -9.46
C THR A 72 -6.92 12.34 -7.95
N TRP A 73 -6.54 11.37 -7.12
CA TRP A 73 -6.57 11.54 -5.66
C TRP A 73 -5.40 12.42 -5.21
N ASP A 74 -5.65 13.32 -4.26
CA ASP A 74 -4.62 14.18 -3.69
C ASP A 74 -3.67 13.36 -2.80
N PRO A 75 -2.34 13.37 -3.05
CA PRO A 75 -1.38 12.66 -2.23
C PRO A 75 -1.13 13.27 -0.85
N VAL A 76 -1.41 14.56 -0.66
CA VAL A 76 -1.04 15.28 0.58
C VAL A 76 -1.71 14.67 1.82
N PRO A 77 -3.03 14.36 1.84
CA PRO A 77 -3.67 13.71 2.99
C PRO A 77 -3.07 12.34 3.34
N VAL A 78 -2.69 11.55 2.33
CA VAL A 78 -2.06 10.23 2.53
C VAL A 78 -0.67 10.39 3.15
N GLN A 79 0.14 11.31 2.62
CA GLN A 79 1.46 11.63 3.15
C GLN A 79 1.39 12.15 4.59
N ARG A 80 0.47 13.07 4.88
CA ARG A 80 0.23 13.57 6.25
C ARG A 80 -0.06 12.42 7.21
N ARG A 81 -0.93 11.50 6.82
CA ARG A 81 -1.29 10.34 7.65
C ARG A 81 -0.09 9.41 7.91
N ILE A 82 0.79 9.24 6.92
CA ILE A 82 2.04 8.49 7.10
C ILE A 82 2.95 9.23 8.09
N CYS A 83 3.16 10.54 7.91
CA CYS A 83 4.00 11.35 8.79
C CYS A 83 3.50 11.32 10.24
N GLU A 84 2.20 11.53 10.50
CA GLU A 84 1.61 11.45 11.83
C GLU A 84 1.86 10.11 12.54
N ARG A 85 1.92 9.01 11.78
CA ARG A 85 2.21 7.68 12.30
C ARG A 85 3.70 7.45 12.51
N MET A 86 4.55 8.03 11.66
CA MET A 86 5.99 7.87 11.72
C MET A 86 6.63 8.74 12.78
N LEU A 87 6.16 9.98 12.98
CA LEU A 87 6.75 10.95 13.90
C LEU A 87 7.00 10.37 15.30
N PRO A 88 6.04 9.71 15.97
CA PRO A 88 6.28 9.11 17.28
C PRO A 88 7.29 7.94 17.31
N LEU A 89 7.65 7.38 16.15
CA LEU A 89 8.57 6.25 16.01
C LEU A 89 10.00 6.67 15.63
N ILE A 90 10.16 7.88 15.12
CA ILE A 90 11.44 8.42 14.63
C ILE A 90 11.93 9.62 15.43
N ASP A 91 11.12 10.13 16.37
CA ASP A 91 11.54 11.18 17.28
C ASP A 91 12.77 10.68 18.05
N PRO A 92 13.90 11.40 18.03
CA PRO A 92 15.06 11.02 18.82
C PRO A 92 14.61 10.83 20.27
N ALA A 93 14.89 9.64 20.81
CA ALA A 93 14.66 9.35 22.21
C ALA A 93 15.32 10.47 23.03
N VAL A 94 14.50 11.20 23.78
CA VAL A 94 14.98 12.16 24.80
C VAL A 94 15.71 11.39 25.89
#